data_AF-A0A397TFZ9-F1
#
_entry.id   AF-A0A397TFZ9-F1
#
_cell.length_a   1.000
_cell.length_b   1.000
_cell.length_c   1.000
_cell.angle_alpha   90.00
_cell.angle_beta   90.00
_cell.angle_gamma   90.00
#
_symmetry.space_group_name_H-M   'P 1'
#
loop_
_entity.id
_entity.type
_entity.pdbx_description
1 polymer ?
#
loop_
_entity_poly.entity_id
_entity_poly.type
_entity_poly.pdbx_seq_one_letter_code
_entity_poly.pdbx_strand_id
1 'polypeptide(L)'
;GNEEGTSANTRQKNMATSEEIQIIEELDFLHLDTPPETLNSLRAYEKKTGEAQRFLDRMGDNFRWPTSMPKYARDQVFWAFSDIDVTEDDQEYALNCVYFYDSLDKGLFNEHKEDWVLVYKQSVAKYGKKKINQQLSNLDREMPGALYLPVDSLLREEIAKIPAARAVLSQRSGDGGEYMV
;
A
#
# COMPACT_ATOMS: atom_id res chain seq x y z
N GLY A 1 39.30 -4.23 48.81
CA GLY A 1 37.89 -4.64 48.72
C GLY A 1 37.05 -3.53 49.28
N ASN A 2 35.94 -3.28 48.59
CA ASN A 2 34.79 -2.44 48.93
C ASN A 2 34.67 -1.18 48.05
N GLU A 3 33.90 -1.44 47.01
CA GLU A 3 33.13 -0.56 46.12
C GLU A 3 32.24 0.39 46.91
N GLU A 4 32.04 1.61 46.38
CA GLU A 4 30.73 2.25 46.41
C GLU A 4 30.64 3.26 45.27
N GLY A 5 29.86 2.89 44.26
CA GLY A 5 29.59 3.70 43.08
C GLY A 5 28.54 4.78 43.37
N THR A 6 28.76 5.97 42.82
CA THR A 6 27.71 6.98 42.69
C THR A 6 27.30 7.05 41.22
N SER A 7 26.08 6.59 40.97
CA SER A 7 25.41 6.58 39.67
C SER A 7 25.04 8.00 39.24
N ALA A 8 25.65 8.49 38.15
CA ALA A 8 25.24 9.73 37.49
C ALA A 8 24.18 9.40 36.42
N ASN A 9 22.93 9.58 36.83
CA ASN A 9 21.73 9.50 36.00
C ASN A 9 21.75 10.64 34.96
N THR A 10 22.10 10.33 33.70
CA THR A 10 21.96 11.28 32.59
C THR A 10 20.75 10.88 31.76
N ARG A 11 19.63 11.57 31.99
CA ARG A 11 18.50 11.61 31.07
C ARG A 11 18.98 12.22 29.75
N GLN A 12 19.30 11.38 28.77
CA GLN A 12 19.37 11.83 27.37
C GLN A 12 17.95 12.20 26.93
N LYS A 13 17.63 13.49 27.01
CA LYS A 13 16.60 14.09 26.18
C LYS A 13 17.10 13.99 24.74
N ASN A 14 16.39 13.23 23.92
CA ASN A 14 16.53 13.26 22.47
C ASN A 14 16.15 14.67 22.01
N MET A 15 17.14 15.55 21.94
CA MET A 15 17.02 16.85 21.30
C MET A 15 17.59 16.62 19.90
N ALA A 16 16.70 16.36 18.95
CA ALA A 16 17.09 16.26 17.54
C ALA A 16 17.92 17.51 17.20
N THR A 17 19.06 17.31 16.58
CA THR A 17 19.97 18.40 16.24
C THR A 17 19.31 19.30 15.20
N SER A 18 19.62 20.60 15.21
CA SER A 18 18.98 21.55 14.29
C SER A 18 19.24 21.21 12.81
N GLU A 19 20.33 20.48 12.53
CA GLU A 19 20.67 19.95 11.21
C GLU A 19 19.79 18.75 10.82
N GLU A 20 19.50 17.84 11.76
CA GLU A 20 18.55 16.74 11.52
C GLU A 20 17.12 17.27 11.28
N ILE A 21 16.71 18.30 12.01
CA ILE A 21 15.41 18.95 11.79
C ILE A 21 15.38 19.61 10.41
N GLN A 22 16.44 20.32 10.01
CA GLN A 22 16.54 20.92 8.68
C GLN A 22 16.51 19.86 7.57
N ILE A 23 17.21 18.74 7.74
CA ILE A 23 17.20 17.62 6.78
C ILE A 23 15.81 16.99 6.70
N ILE A 24 15.10 16.83 7.83
CA ILE A 24 13.73 16.32 7.85
C ILE A 24 12.77 17.31 7.15
N GLU A 25 12.88 18.60 7.43
CA GLU A 25 12.07 19.64 6.79
C GLU A 25 12.35 19.74 5.29
N GLU A 26 13.61 19.62 4.87
CA GLU A 26 14.02 19.66 3.46
C GLU A 26 13.62 18.38 2.70
N LEU A 27 13.68 17.21 3.35
CA LEU A 27 13.15 15.95 2.81
C LEU A 27 11.63 15.96 2.69
N ASP A 28 10.91 16.55 3.66
CA ASP A 28 9.46 16.76 3.55
C ASP A 28 9.14 17.73 2.41
N PHE A 29 9.91 18.81 2.23
CA PHE A 29 9.72 19.78 1.15
C PHE A 29 9.92 19.19 -0.25
N LEU A 30 10.89 18.28 -0.41
CA LEU A 30 11.16 17.61 -1.70
C LEU A 30 10.10 16.56 -2.07
N HIS A 31 9.30 16.07 -1.11
CA HIS A 31 8.17 15.16 -1.37
C HIS A 31 6.83 15.88 -1.60
N LEU A 32 6.78 17.22 -1.51
CA LEU A 32 5.55 18.01 -1.47
C LEU A 32 5.13 18.63 -2.83
N ASP A 33 5.83 18.32 -3.92
CA ASP A 33 5.64 18.98 -5.23
C ASP A 33 4.32 18.63 -5.94
N THR A 34 3.61 17.56 -5.56
CA THR A 34 2.32 17.19 -6.16
C THR A 34 1.15 17.63 -5.28
N PRO A 35 0.34 18.63 -5.68
CA PRO A 35 -0.75 19.14 -4.83
C PRO A 35 -1.73 18.02 -4.43
N PRO A 36 -2.44 18.15 -3.29
CA PRO A 36 -3.49 17.21 -2.90
C PRO A 36 -4.52 17.03 -4.01
N GLU A 37 -5.04 15.81 -4.12
CA GLU A 37 -6.13 15.52 -5.02
C GLU A 37 -7.37 16.32 -4.62
N THR A 38 -8.06 16.84 -5.63
CA THR A 38 -9.28 17.61 -5.46
C THR A 38 -10.49 16.78 -5.90
N LEU A 39 -11.68 17.18 -5.47
CA LEU A 39 -12.92 16.58 -5.99
C LEU A 39 -12.94 16.58 -7.54
N ASN A 40 -12.44 17.66 -8.16
CA ASN A 40 -12.44 17.79 -9.63
C ASN A 40 -11.44 16.85 -10.32
N SER A 41 -10.25 16.64 -9.75
CA SER A 41 -9.28 15.69 -10.33
C SER A 41 -9.73 14.25 -10.15
N LEU A 42 -10.37 13.94 -9.02
CA LEU A 42 -10.89 12.60 -8.73
C LEU A 42 -12.14 12.23 -9.54
N ARG A 43 -12.88 13.21 -10.09
CA ARG A 43 -14.00 12.95 -11.03
C ARG A 43 -13.60 12.14 -12.26
N ALA A 44 -12.32 12.15 -12.65
CA ALA A 44 -11.82 11.32 -13.74
C ALA A 44 -11.94 9.81 -13.48
N TYR A 45 -12.10 9.41 -12.22
CA TYR A 45 -12.25 8.02 -11.79
C TYR A 45 -13.71 7.61 -11.54
N GLU A 46 -14.64 8.58 -11.48
CA GLU A 46 -16.05 8.31 -11.20
C GLU A 46 -16.72 7.51 -12.32
N LYS A 47 -17.44 6.46 -11.92
CA LYS A 47 -18.44 5.77 -12.73
C LYS A 47 -19.84 6.26 -12.39
N LYS A 48 -20.07 6.66 -11.13
CA LYS A 48 -21.33 7.21 -10.64
C LYS A 48 -21.07 8.54 -9.93
N THR A 49 -21.98 9.49 -10.08
CA THR A 49 -21.89 10.79 -9.41
C THR A 49 -21.78 10.62 -7.88
N GLY A 50 -20.79 11.28 -7.28
CA GLY A 50 -20.59 11.32 -5.83
C GLY A 50 -19.59 10.29 -5.30
N GLU A 51 -19.05 9.43 -6.16
CA GLU A 51 -17.97 8.49 -5.81
C GLU A 51 -16.68 9.23 -5.38
N ALA A 52 -16.34 10.34 -6.02
CA ALA A 52 -15.15 11.12 -5.69
C ALA A 52 -15.27 11.80 -4.31
N GLN A 53 -16.47 12.24 -3.94
CA GLN A 53 -16.69 12.80 -2.60
C GLN A 53 -16.54 11.71 -1.53
N ARG A 54 -17.17 10.53 -1.73
CA ARG A 54 -17.04 9.41 -0.79
C ARG A 54 -15.59 8.95 -0.63
N PHE A 55 -14.84 8.93 -1.73
CA PHE A 55 -13.42 8.62 -1.69
C PHE A 55 -12.67 9.58 -0.76
N LEU A 56 -12.86 10.90 -0.94
CA LEU A 56 -12.24 11.91 -0.08
C LEU A 56 -12.72 11.81 1.38
N ASP A 57 -13.99 11.55 1.61
CA ASP A 57 -14.53 11.37 2.96
C ASP A 57 -13.85 10.20 3.70
N ARG A 58 -13.34 9.19 2.98
CA ARG A 58 -12.63 8.04 3.56
C ARG A 58 -11.11 8.23 3.62
N MET A 59 -10.50 8.83 2.59
CA MET A 59 -9.03 8.98 2.47
C MET A 59 -8.50 10.29 3.06
N GLY A 60 -9.38 11.27 3.26
CA GLY A 60 -9.07 12.62 3.72
C GLY A 60 -8.79 13.61 2.59
N ASP A 61 -9.09 14.88 2.84
CA ASP A 61 -8.94 15.98 1.87
C ASP A 61 -7.48 16.29 1.50
N ASN A 62 -6.51 15.79 2.27
CA ASN A 62 -5.08 15.96 2.02
C ASN A 62 -4.46 14.80 1.22
N PHE A 63 -5.29 13.89 0.70
CA PHE A 63 -4.83 12.72 -0.01
C PHE A 63 -4.02 13.09 -1.27
N ARG A 64 -2.94 12.34 -1.52
CA ARG A 64 -2.07 12.46 -2.69
C ARG A 64 -1.82 11.07 -3.25
N TRP A 65 -1.94 10.91 -4.56
CA TRP A 65 -1.46 9.69 -5.20
C TRP A 65 0.07 9.62 -5.13
N PRO A 66 0.65 8.46 -4.83
CA PRO A 66 2.06 8.25 -5.08
C PRO A 66 2.39 8.48 -6.57
N THR A 67 3.50 9.14 -6.83
CA THR A 67 3.97 9.53 -8.17
C THR A 67 4.21 8.30 -9.04
N SER A 68 4.83 7.25 -8.50
CA SER A 68 5.06 5.99 -9.24
C SER A 68 3.81 5.11 -9.39
N MET A 69 2.69 5.44 -8.75
CA MET A 69 1.47 4.63 -8.82
C MET A 69 0.82 4.75 -10.21
N PRO A 70 0.71 3.66 -10.98
CA PRO A 70 0.14 3.67 -12.32
C PRO A 70 -1.38 3.84 -12.29
N LYS A 71 -1.97 4.34 -13.39
CA LYS A 71 -3.40 4.66 -13.47
C LYS A 71 -4.30 3.48 -13.06
N TYR A 72 -4.02 2.26 -13.52
CA TYR A 72 -4.84 1.09 -13.19
C TYR A 72 -4.87 0.80 -11.67
N ALA A 73 -3.76 1.06 -10.96
CA ALA A 73 -3.70 0.90 -9.52
C ALA A 73 -4.48 2.01 -8.81
N ARG A 74 -4.38 3.25 -9.30
CA ARG A 74 -5.22 4.37 -8.82
C ARG A 74 -6.71 4.09 -9.02
N ASP A 75 -7.09 3.56 -10.19
CA ASP A 75 -8.49 3.16 -10.48
C ASP A 75 -8.99 2.10 -9.49
N GLN A 76 -8.15 1.12 -9.11
CA GLN A 76 -8.51 0.08 -8.14
C GLN A 76 -8.65 0.64 -6.73
N VAL A 77 -7.70 1.48 -6.28
CA VAL A 77 -7.75 2.12 -4.96
C VAL A 77 -8.98 3.04 -4.87
N PHE A 78 -9.25 3.81 -5.93
CA PHE A 78 -10.43 4.64 -6.00
C PHE A 78 -11.71 3.83 -5.81
N TRP A 79 -11.87 2.74 -6.57
CA TRP A 79 -13.02 1.85 -6.46
C TRP A 79 -13.22 1.31 -5.03
N ALA A 80 -12.15 0.85 -4.37
CA ALA A 80 -12.23 0.29 -3.02
C ALA A 80 -12.75 1.30 -1.97
N PHE A 81 -12.54 2.60 -2.21
CA PHE A 81 -12.95 3.67 -1.29
C PHE A 81 -14.16 4.47 -1.77
N SER A 82 -14.64 4.28 -3.00
CA SER A 82 -15.81 4.99 -3.52
C SER A 82 -17.07 4.13 -3.57
N ASP A 83 -16.90 2.81 -3.74
CA ASP A 83 -18.00 1.86 -3.86
C ASP A 83 -18.54 1.46 -2.47
N ILE A 84 -19.80 1.03 -2.45
CA ILE A 84 -20.57 0.69 -1.26
C ILE A 84 -20.51 -0.80 -0.92
N ASP A 85 -20.24 -1.65 -1.92
CA ASP A 85 -20.25 -3.12 -1.79
C ASP A 85 -18.83 -3.71 -1.72
N VAL A 86 -17.90 -2.99 -1.08
CA VAL A 86 -16.48 -3.37 -0.98
C VAL A 86 -16.22 -4.09 0.33
N THR A 87 -15.40 -5.15 0.29
CA THR A 87 -15.00 -5.88 1.51
C THR A 87 -13.89 -5.16 2.28
N GLU A 88 -13.71 -5.49 3.57
CA GLU A 88 -12.57 -4.98 4.35
C GLU A 88 -11.23 -5.40 3.71
N ASP A 89 -11.18 -6.59 3.12
CA ASP A 89 -9.98 -7.13 2.46
C ASP A 89 -9.59 -6.32 1.21
N ASP A 90 -10.58 -5.85 0.44
CA ASP A 90 -10.36 -4.99 -0.72
C ASP A 90 -9.82 -3.61 -0.30
N GLN A 91 -10.33 -3.06 0.81
CA GLN A 91 -9.85 -1.79 1.37
C GLN A 91 -8.43 -1.92 1.92
N GLU A 92 -8.15 -3.01 2.64
CA GLU A 92 -6.82 -3.32 3.15
C GLU A 92 -5.82 -3.49 2.00
N TYR A 93 -6.19 -4.19 0.93
CA TYR A 93 -5.39 -4.29 -0.29
C TYR A 93 -5.12 -2.91 -0.92
N ALA A 94 -6.14 -2.06 -1.01
CA ALA A 94 -6.00 -0.72 -1.55
C ALA A 94 -5.05 0.16 -0.71
N LEU A 95 -5.13 0.11 0.63
CA LEU A 95 -4.20 0.82 1.51
C LEU A 95 -2.77 0.28 1.39
N ASN A 96 -2.61 -1.04 1.33
CA ASN A 96 -1.31 -1.67 1.11
C ASN A 96 -0.71 -1.28 -0.24
N CYS A 97 -1.54 -1.10 -1.27
CA CYS A 97 -1.15 -0.58 -2.58
C CYS A 97 -0.63 0.86 -2.48
N VAL A 98 -1.36 1.75 -1.80
CA VAL A 98 -0.90 3.13 -1.55
C VAL A 98 0.43 3.15 -0.81
N TYR A 99 0.54 2.40 0.29
CA TYR A 99 1.76 2.30 1.07
C TYR A 99 2.96 1.81 0.23
N PHE A 100 2.75 0.80 -0.61
CA PHE A 100 3.82 0.24 -1.45
C PHE A 100 4.38 1.28 -2.42
N TYR A 101 3.54 2.02 -3.14
CA TYR A 101 4.02 3.01 -4.10
C TYR A 101 4.59 4.26 -3.40
N ASP A 102 4.02 4.69 -2.27
CA ASP A 102 4.61 5.75 -1.45
C ASP A 102 6.01 5.35 -0.94
N SER A 103 6.17 4.10 -0.51
CA SER A 103 7.46 3.53 -0.11
C SER A 103 8.45 3.45 -1.28
N LEU A 104 7.97 3.14 -2.49
CA LEU A 104 8.79 3.16 -3.70
C LEU A 104 9.31 4.57 -4.00
N ASP A 105 8.43 5.58 -3.95
CA ASP A 105 8.78 6.97 -4.22
C ASP A 105 9.81 7.49 -3.22
N LYS A 106 9.69 7.09 -1.95
CA LYS A 106 10.62 7.41 -0.87
C LYS A 106 11.92 6.60 -0.89
N GLY A 107 12.07 5.68 -1.85
CA GLY A 107 13.28 4.86 -2.01
C GLY A 107 13.47 3.78 -0.94
N LEU A 108 12.42 3.39 -0.21
CA LEU A 108 12.49 2.37 0.86
C LEU A 108 13.03 1.02 0.35
N PHE A 109 12.82 0.71 -0.92
CA PHE A 109 13.19 -0.56 -1.54
C PHE A 109 14.49 -0.51 -2.36
N ASN A 110 15.30 0.55 -2.22
CA ASN A 110 16.52 0.74 -3.01
C ASN A 110 17.57 -0.39 -2.82
N GLU A 111 17.61 -1.04 -1.67
CA GLU A 111 18.46 -2.21 -1.40
C GLU A 111 17.83 -3.54 -1.85
N HIS A 112 16.55 -3.52 -2.22
CA HIS A 112 15.70 -4.68 -2.51
C HIS A 112 15.16 -4.67 -3.95
N LYS A 113 15.91 -4.09 -4.89
CA LYS A 113 15.44 -3.84 -6.27
C LYS A 113 14.97 -5.09 -7.03
N GLU A 114 15.55 -6.24 -6.72
CA GLU A 114 15.23 -7.52 -7.36
C GLU A 114 14.17 -8.34 -6.59
N ASP A 115 13.80 -7.87 -5.39
CA ASP A 115 12.90 -8.60 -4.51
C ASP A 115 11.43 -8.37 -4.84
N TRP A 116 10.62 -9.28 -4.34
CA TRP A 116 9.19 -9.12 -4.16
C TRP A 116 8.91 -8.72 -2.72
N VAL A 117 8.03 -7.74 -2.54
CA VAL A 117 7.67 -7.19 -1.24
C VAL A 117 6.28 -7.65 -0.88
N LEU A 118 6.15 -8.21 0.32
CA LEU A 118 4.89 -8.43 0.99
C LEU A 118 4.58 -7.22 1.87
N VAL A 119 3.50 -6.54 1.56
CA VAL A 119 2.95 -5.45 2.37
C VAL A 119 1.65 -5.90 3.00
N TYR A 120 1.51 -5.65 4.29
CA TYR A 120 0.29 -5.91 5.04
C TYR A 120 0.17 -4.93 6.21
N LYS A 121 -1.05 -4.44 6.47
CA LYS A 121 -1.32 -3.41 7.46
C LYS A 121 -0.40 -2.21 7.30
N GLN A 122 -0.21 -1.80 6.04
CA GLN A 122 0.59 -0.65 5.63
C GLN A 122 2.03 -0.71 6.19
N SER A 123 2.61 -1.92 6.17
CA SER A 123 3.97 -2.17 6.59
C SER A 123 4.60 -3.29 5.76
N VAL A 124 5.93 -3.27 5.64
CA VAL A 124 6.65 -4.36 4.97
C VAL A 124 6.69 -5.56 5.91
N ALA A 125 5.95 -6.62 5.55
CA ALA A 125 5.95 -7.86 6.29
C ALA A 125 7.15 -8.75 5.92
N LYS A 126 7.56 -8.75 4.63
CA LYS A 126 8.63 -9.62 4.14
C LYS A 126 9.17 -9.21 2.77
N TYR A 127 10.47 -9.40 2.56
CA TYR A 127 11.10 -9.48 1.23
C TYR A 127 11.27 -10.93 0.79
N GLY A 128 11.12 -11.19 -0.51
CA GLY A 128 11.22 -12.54 -1.04
C GLY A 128 11.28 -12.63 -2.56
N LYS A 129 11.03 -13.82 -3.08
CA LYS A 129 11.01 -14.10 -4.53
C LYS A 129 9.58 -14.27 -5.03
N LYS A 130 9.39 -14.26 -6.35
CA LYS A 130 8.10 -14.56 -6.99
C LYS A 130 7.46 -15.82 -6.37
N LYS A 131 6.25 -15.67 -5.83
CA LYS A 131 5.46 -16.78 -5.31
C LYS A 131 4.73 -17.50 -6.45
N ILE A 132 4.51 -18.80 -6.28
CA ILE A 132 3.63 -19.59 -7.15
C ILE A 132 2.18 -19.53 -6.63
N ASN A 133 1.19 -19.87 -7.47
CA ASN A 133 -0.23 -19.71 -7.18
C ASN A 133 -0.69 -20.30 -5.83
N GLN A 134 -0.18 -21.48 -5.45
CA GLN A 134 -0.54 -22.11 -4.18
C GLN A 134 -0.07 -21.29 -2.96
N GLN A 135 1.11 -20.68 -3.04
CA GLN A 135 1.63 -19.82 -1.97
C GLN A 135 0.89 -18.48 -1.87
N LEU A 136 0.24 -18.05 -2.95
CA LEU A 136 -0.63 -16.88 -2.96
C LEU A 136 -1.98 -17.20 -2.31
N SER A 137 -2.59 -18.34 -2.63
CA SER A 137 -3.85 -18.74 -1.99
C SER A 137 -3.73 -18.92 -0.47
N ASN A 138 -2.62 -19.49 0.02
CA ASN A 138 -2.38 -19.57 1.45
C ASN A 138 -2.22 -18.18 2.08
N LEU A 139 -1.57 -17.25 1.36
CA LEU A 139 -1.41 -15.88 1.82
C LEU A 139 -2.75 -15.16 1.93
N ASP A 140 -3.65 -15.31 0.96
CA ASP A 140 -4.98 -14.67 0.98
C ASP A 140 -5.81 -15.16 2.18
N ARG A 141 -5.63 -16.42 2.60
CA ARG A 141 -6.30 -16.98 3.79
C ARG A 141 -5.68 -16.48 5.11
N GLU A 142 -4.36 -16.33 5.15
CA GLU A 142 -3.62 -15.98 6.38
C GLU A 142 -3.58 -14.46 6.62
N MET A 143 -3.50 -13.69 5.54
CA MET A 143 -3.29 -12.24 5.51
C MET A 143 -4.21 -11.63 4.44
N PRO A 144 -5.53 -11.65 4.67
CA PRO A 144 -6.49 -11.13 3.71
C PRO A 144 -6.21 -9.65 3.40
N GLY A 145 -6.23 -9.28 2.12
CA GLY A 145 -5.85 -7.94 1.67
C GLY A 145 -4.35 -7.67 1.59
N ALA A 146 -3.48 -8.66 1.81
CA ALA A 146 -2.03 -8.46 1.64
C ALA A 146 -1.65 -8.23 0.17
N LEU A 147 -0.69 -7.33 -0.05
CA LEU A 147 -0.13 -7.04 -1.36
C LEU A 147 1.21 -7.74 -1.53
N TYR A 148 1.40 -8.45 -2.66
CA TYR A 148 2.69 -9.05 -3.01
C TYR A 148 3.11 -8.66 -4.43
N LEU A 149 4.04 -7.72 -4.55
CA LEU A 149 4.50 -7.16 -5.83
C LEU A 149 6.03 -7.09 -5.92
N PRO A 150 6.60 -7.18 -7.14
CA PRO A 150 8.02 -6.94 -7.37
C PRO A 150 8.39 -5.45 -7.23
N VAL A 151 9.60 -5.18 -6.73
CA VAL A 151 10.21 -3.84 -6.73
C VAL A 151 10.65 -3.41 -8.12
N ASP A 152 10.98 -4.37 -9.00
CA ASP A 152 11.26 -4.11 -10.41
C ASP A 152 10.00 -3.65 -11.16
N SER A 153 10.08 -2.48 -11.80
CA SER A 153 8.98 -1.89 -12.58
C SER A 153 8.61 -2.70 -13.82
N LEU A 154 9.58 -3.33 -14.50
CA LEU A 154 9.35 -4.14 -15.69
C LEU A 154 8.51 -5.37 -15.34
N LEU A 155 8.81 -6.01 -14.20
CA LEU A 155 8.02 -7.13 -13.69
C LEU A 155 6.62 -6.71 -13.29
N ARG A 156 6.44 -5.51 -12.70
CA ARG A 156 5.10 -4.98 -12.38
C ARG A 156 4.26 -4.74 -13.63
N GLU A 157 4.86 -4.16 -14.68
CA GLU A 157 4.17 -3.93 -15.94
C GLU A 157 3.75 -5.22 -16.64
N GLU A 158 4.58 -6.27 -16.58
CA GLU A 158 4.24 -7.58 -17.11
C GLU A 158 3.01 -8.16 -16.40
N ILE A 159 2.96 -8.06 -15.06
CA ILE A 159 1.81 -8.53 -14.26
C ILE A 159 0.54 -7.76 -14.61
N ALA A 160 0.63 -6.43 -14.77
CA ALA A 160 -0.52 -5.60 -15.13
C ALA A 160 -1.09 -5.91 -16.53
N LYS A 161 -0.26 -6.45 -17.43
CA LYS A 161 -0.66 -6.86 -18.80
C LYS A 161 -1.32 -8.24 -18.84
N ILE A 162 -1.25 -9.03 -17.76
CA ILE A 162 -1.96 -10.31 -17.69
C ILE A 162 -3.45 -10.01 -17.53
N PRO A 163 -4.32 -10.33 -18.51
CA PRO A 163 -5.74 -10.03 -18.43
C PRO A 163 -6.34 -10.73 -17.22
N ALA A 164 -6.98 -9.97 -16.33
CA ALA A 164 -7.95 -10.28 -15.27
C ALA A 164 -8.32 -11.76 -14.97
N ALA A 165 -7.39 -12.70 -14.94
CA ALA A 165 -7.67 -14.11 -14.61
C ALA A 165 -8.03 -14.28 -13.13
N ARG A 166 -7.85 -13.24 -12.30
CA ARG A 166 -8.33 -13.21 -10.92
C ARG A 166 -9.81 -12.86 -10.78
N ALA A 167 -10.45 -12.28 -11.80
CA ALA A 167 -11.91 -12.11 -11.80
C ALA A 167 -12.67 -13.45 -11.83
N VAL A 168 -12.00 -14.55 -12.21
CA VAL A 168 -12.61 -15.88 -12.34
C VAL A 168 -12.70 -16.62 -11.00
N LEU A 169 -11.89 -16.28 -9.99
CA LEU A 169 -11.98 -16.95 -8.68
C LEU A 169 -13.18 -16.48 -7.84
N SER A 170 -13.64 -15.23 -8.01
CA SER A 170 -14.84 -14.75 -7.32
C SER A 170 -16.15 -15.34 -7.86
N GLN A 171 -16.14 -15.95 -9.05
CA GLN A 171 -17.34 -16.53 -9.66
C GLN A 171 -17.52 -18.03 -9.42
N ARG A 172 -16.66 -18.69 -8.63
CA ARG A 172 -16.76 -20.14 -8.37
C ARG A 172 -17.23 -20.54 -6.97
N SER A 173 -17.53 -19.57 -6.09
CA SER A 173 -18.07 -19.87 -4.75
C SER A 173 -19.60 -19.77 -4.67
N GLY A 174 -20.29 -19.68 -5.82
CA GLY A 174 -21.74 -19.63 -5.90
C GLY A 174 -22.29 -20.60 -6.94
N ASP A 175 -22.07 -21.90 -6.76
CA ASP A 175 -23.02 -22.88 -7.30
C ASP A 175 -23.01 -24.14 -6.42
N GLY A 176 -23.93 -24.14 -5.46
CA GLY A 176 -24.30 -25.35 -4.73
C GLY A 176 -25.06 -26.26 -5.68
N GLY A 177 -24.36 -27.26 -6.23
CA GLY A 177 -24.98 -28.38 -6.93
C GLY A 177 -24.74 -29.65 -6.15
N GLU A 178 -25.80 -30.16 -5.51
CA GLU A 178 -25.87 -31.48 -4.88
C GLU A 178 -25.34 -32.58 -5.81
N TYR A 179 -24.51 -33.44 -5.25
CA TYR A 179 -24.20 -34.75 -5.80
C TYR A 179 -25.39 -35.68 -5.50
N MET A 180 -26.06 -36.18 -6.54
CA MET A 180 -26.87 -37.40 -6.44
C MET A 180 -26.21 -38.47 -7.31
N VAL A 181 -25.92 -39.60 -6.66
CA VAL A 181 -25.43 -40.87 -7.24
C VAL A 181 -26.47 -41.46 -8.17
#